data_AF-A0A3N4MSA8-F1
#
_entry.id   AF-A0A3N4MSA8-F1
#
_cell.length_a   1.000
_cell.length_b   1.000
_cell.length_c   1.000
_cell.angle_alpha   90.00
_cell.angle_beta   90.00
_cell.angle_gamma   90.00
#
_symmetry.space_group_name_H-M   'P 1'
#
loop_
_entity.id
_entity.type
_entity.pdbx_description
1 polymer ?
#
loop_
_entity_poly.entity_id
_entity_poly.type
_entity_poly.pdbx_seq_one_letter_code
_entity_poly.pdbx_strand_id
1 'polypeptide(L)' 'MRRWSVFFDTLKTESFHQEGTLSVAELTRVIDDYIHYYNHKRISLNLKKLSPAAYRTQLEKAV' A
#
# COMPACT_ATOMS: atom_id res chain seq x y z
N MET A 1 3.67 14.71 -5.88
CA MET A 1 4.05 13.66 -6.86
C MET A 1 4.84 12.47 -6.28
N ARG A 2 5.69 12.60 -5.25
CA ARG A 2 6.54 11.49 -4.73
C ARG A 2 5.82 10.24 -4.17
N ARG A 3 4.57 10.37 -3.71
CA ARG A 3 3.87 9.30 -2.97
C ARG A 3 3.47 8.10 -3.84
N TRP A 4 3.19 8.35 -5.12
CA TRP A 4 2.80 7.30 -6.07
C TRP A 4 3.99 6.45 -6.53
N SER A 5 5.16 7.05 -6.73
CA SER A 5 6.38 6.30 -7.07
C SER A 5 6.70 5.27 -5.99
N VAL A 6 6.70 5.70 -4.72
CA VAL A 6 6.98 4.81 -3.58
C VAL A 6 5.97 3.66 -3.52
N PHE A 7 4.69 3.90 -3.79
CA PHE A 7 3.68 2.85 -3.79
C PHE A 7 4.01 1.75 -4.82
N PHE A 8 4.26 2.12 -6.07
CA PHE A 8 4.54 1.13 -7.13
C PHE A 8 5.86 0.40 -6.92
N ASP A 9 6.88 1.09 -6.39
CA ASP A 9 8.15 0.46 -6.04
C ASP A 9 7.94 -0.58 -4.93
N THR A 10 7.22 -0.22 -3.86
CA THR A 10 6.92 -1.17 -2.77
C THR A 10 6.01 -2.32 -3.20
N LEU A 11 5.00 -2.06 -4.03
CA LEU A 11 4.11 -3.10 -4.55
C LEU A 11 4.93 -4.15 -5.31
N LYS A 12 5.84 -3.71 -6.18
CA LYS A 12 6.67 -4.62 -6.98
C LYS A 12 7.60 -5.47 -6.13
N THR A 13 8.30 -4.83 -5.20
CA THR A 13 9.27 -5.53 -4.34
C THR A 13 8.59 -6.44 -3.32
N GLU A 14 7.44 -6.06 -2.77
CA GLU A 14 6.77 -6.85 -1.72
C GLU A 14 5.83 -7.93 -2.27
N SER A 15 5.28 -7.76 -3.48
CA SER A 15 4.26 -8.68 -4.02
C SER A 15 4.75 -9.59 -5.15
N PHE A 16 5.83 -9.23 -5.85
CA PHE A 16 6.30 -9.99 -7.02
C PHE A 16 7.73 -10.52 -6.89
N HIS A 17 8.33 -10.42 -5.70
CA HIS A 17 9.66 -10.98 -5.48
C HIS A 17 9.55 -12.51 -5.49
N GLN A 18 9.99 -13.13 -6.59
CA GLN A 18 9.93 -14.58 -6.89
C GLN A 18 8.60 -15.11 -7.43
N GLU A 19 7.67 -14.24 -7.81
CA GLU A 19 6.46 -14.65 -8.54
C GLU A 19 6.84 -15.03 -9.99
N GLY A 20 6.22 -16.09 -10.51
CA GLY A 20 6.30 -16.46 -11.92
C GLY A 20 5.42 -15.56 -12.79
N THR A 21 4.97 -16.06 -13.95
CA THR A 21 3.96 -15.36 -14.75
C THR A 21 2.58 -15.50 -14.11
N LEU A 22 1.98 -14.37 -13.74
CA LEU A 22 0.59 -14.29 -13.28
C LEU A 22 -0.37 -14.08 -14.44
N SER A 23 -1.54 -14.73 -14.38
CA SER A 23 -2.67 -14.34 -15.22
C SER A 23 -3.18 -12.94 -14.85
N VAL A 24 -3.94 -12.32 -15.75
CA VAL A 24 -4.57 -11.00 -15.48
C VAL A 24 -5.47 -11.05 -14.24
N ALA A 25 -6.19 -12.15 -14.02
CA ALA A 25 -7.06 -12.31 -12.87
C ALA A 25 -6.28 -12.39 -11.55
N GLU A 26 -5.20 -13.17 -11.52
CA GLU A 26 -4.31 -13.27 -10.35
C GLU A 26 -3.62 -11.94 -10.07
N LEU A 27 -3.09 -11.28 -11.10
CA LEU A 27 -2.48 -9.96 -10.99
C LEU A 27 -3.46 -8.93 -10.40
N THR A 28 -4.70 -8.92 -10.88
CA THR A 28 -5.75 -8.00 -10.39
C THR A 28 -6.00 -8.23 -8.90
N ARG A 29 -6.14 -9.49 -8.48
CA ARG A 29 -6.36 -9.85 -7.09
C ARG A 29 -5.19 -9.42 -6.20
N VAL A 30 -3.95 -9.68 -6.62
CA VAL A 30 -2.75 -9.27 -5.87
C VAL A 30 -2.72 -7.75 -5.68
N ILE A 31 -3.04 -6.99 -6.73
CA ILE A 31 -3.07 -5.52 -6.67
C ILE A 31 -4.16 -5.04 -5.70
N ASP A 32 -5.38 -5.59 -5.78
CA ASP A 32 -6.49 -5.20 -4.90
C ASP A 32 -6.19 -5.49 -3.42
N ASP A 33 -5.69 -6.70 -3.14
CA ASP A 33 -5.30 -7.12 -1.79
C ASP A 33 -4.17 -6.21 -1.26
N TYR A 34 -3.20 -5.87 -2.10
CA TYR A 34 -2.09 -4.99 -1.72
C TYR A 34 -2.54 -3.55 -1.48
N ILE A 35 -3.45 -2.99 -2.30
CA ILE A 35 -4.02 -1.65 -2.10
C ILE A 35 -4.71 -1.57 -0.74
N HIS A 36 -5.51 -2.58 -0.39
CA HIS A 36 -6.19 -2.64 0.89
C HIS A 36 -5.19 -2.75 2.06
N TYR A 37 -4.21 -3.65 1.96
CA TYR A 37 -3.13 -3.75 2.94
C TYR A 37 -2.40 -2.42 3.12
N TYR A 38 -1.94 -1.81 2.03
CA TYR A 38 -1.16 -0.57 2.03
C TYR A 38 -1.93 0.57 2.71
N ASN A 39 -3.21 0.73 2.41
CA ASN A 39 -4.01 1.83 2.95
C ASN A 39 -4.48 1.63 4.38
N HIS A 40 -4.85 0.41 4.76
CA HIS A 40 -5.57 0.17 6.01
C HIS A 40 -4.75 -0.56 7.06
N LYS A 41 -3.79 -1.38 6.65
CA LYS A 41 -3.07 -2.29 7.55
C LYS A 41 -1.58 -1.96 7.70
N ARG A 42 -0.96 -1.30 6.71
CA ARG A 42 0.47 -1.00 6.71
C ARG A 42 0.84 -0.11 7.89
N ILE A 43 1.71 -0.59 8.77
CA ILE A 43 2.24 0.17 9.90
C ILE A 43 3.48 0.94 9.41
N SER A 44 3.42 2.27 9.44
CA SER A 44 4.57 3.12 9.12
C SER A 44 5.08 3.82 10.37
N LEU A 45 6.37 3.66 10.66
CA LEU A 45 7.04 4.38 11.75
C LEU A 45 6.96 5.89 11.54
N ASN A 46 7.03 6.35 10.29
CA ASN A 46 6.92 7.75 9.91
C ASN A 46 5.51 8.33 10.12
N LEU A 47 4.49 7.47 10.21
CA LEU A 47 3.10 7.86 10.46
C LEU A 47 2.67 7.62 11.90
N LYS A 48 3.62 7.67 12.86
CA LYS A 48 3.33 7.40 14.29
C LYS A 48 2.67 6.03 14.52
N LYS A 49 3.07 5.02 13.74
CA LYS A 49 2.50 3.66 13.75
C LYS A 49 1.03 3.57 13.30
N LEU A 50 0.52 4.61 12.64
CA LEU A 50 -0.81 4.59 12.02
C LEU A 50 -0.74 4.04 10.59
N SER A 51 -1.86 3.50 10.13
CA SER A 51 -2.06 3.22 8.71
C SER A 51 -2.21 4.54 7.93
N PRO A 52 -1.93 4.55 6.62
CA PRO A 52 -2.11 5.75 5.80
C PRO A 52 -3.53 6.33 5.88
N ALA A 53 -4.56 5.48 5.92
CA ALA A 53 -5.94 5.93 6.08
C ALA A 53 -6.17 6.57 7.46
N ALA A 54 -5.74 5.91 8.54
CA ALA A 54 -5.91 6.43 9.90
C ALA A 54 -5.14 7.75 10.10
N TYR A 55 -3.95 7.89 9.53
CA TYR A 55 -3.17 9.11 9.58
C TYR A 55 -3.89 10.28 8.88
N ARG A 56 -4.50 10.06 7.71
CA ARG A 56 -5.31 11.09 7.01
C ARG A 56 -6.50 11.52 7.86
N THR A 57 -7.27 10.59 8.40
CA THR A 57 -8.40 10.90 9.28
C THR A 57 -7.98 11.67 10.54
N GLN A 58 -6.82 11.36 11.12
CA GLN A 58 -6.32 12.12 12.26
C GLN A 58 -5.94 13.55 11.87
N LEU A 59 -5.32 13.75 10.70
CA LEU A 59 -5.01 15.10 10.22
C LEU A 59 -6.29 15.90 9.94
N GLU A 60 -7.31 15.29 9.34
CA GLU A 60 -8.61 15.93 9.10
C GLU A 60 -9.30 16.37 10.40
N LYS A 61 -9.21 15.57 11.46
CA LYS A 61 -9.75 15.92 12.79
C LYS A 61 -8.96 17.02 13.51
N ALA A 62 -7.73 17.28 13.09
CA ALA A 62 -6.85 18.28 13.70
C ALA A 62 -6.91 19.64 12.99
N VAL A 63 -7.70 19.74 11.92
CA VAL A 63 -8.09 20.99 11.23
C VAL A 63 -9.36 21.54 11.87
#